data_AF-A0A5E4YZA2-F1
#
_entry.id   AF-A0A5E4YZA2-F1
#
_cell.length_a   1.000
_cell.length_b   1.000
_cell.length_c   1.000
_cell.angle_alpha   90.00
_cell.angle_beta   90.00
_cell.angle_gamma   90.00
#
_symmetry.space_group_name_H-M   'P 1'
#
loop_
_entity.id
_entity.type
_entity.pdbx_description
1 polymer ?
#
loop_
_entity_poly.entity_id
_entity_poly.type
_entity_poly.pdbx_seq_one_letter_code
_entity_poly.pdbx_strand_id
1 'polypeptide(L)'
;MGGRRRTKKQETVRDWCAVNITLQKGFVGAKPSAFVFWLMSVLNVQIGDVVADLFPGSGDVQTAIDAYFSAMSGHIQFGLFETESA
;
A
#
# COMPACT_ATOMS: atom_id res chain seq x y z
N MET A 1 9.36 11.65 12.41
CA MET A 1 7.99 12.00 12.88
C MET A 1 7.07 11.93 11.69
N GLY A 2 5.91 11.27 11.80
CA GLY A 2 4.91 11.20 10.71
C GLY A 2 4.01 9.95 10.75
N GLY A 3 4.58 8.76 10.99
CA GLY A 3 3.82 7.50 11.06
C GLY A 3 3.24 7.17 12.44
N ARG A 4 2.28 6.24 12.48
CA ARG A 4 1.73 5.71 13.75
C ARG A 4 2.85 5.04 14.55
N ARG A 5 2.90 5.31 15.86
CA ARG A 5 3.88 4.68 16.77
C ARG A 5 3.74 3.16 16.75
N ARG A 6 4.88 2.48 16.66
CA ARG A 6 4.98 1.02 16.82
C ARG A 6 5.25 0.64 18.27
N THR A 7 4.80 -0.55 18.65
CA THR A 7 5.20 -1.18 19.92
C THR A 7 6.59 -1.81 19.79
N LYS A 8 7.23 -2.11 20.94
CA LYS A 8 8.54 -2.78 20.97
C LYS A 8 8.52 -4.22 20.44
N LYS A 9 7.34 -4.83 20.32
CA LYS A 9 7.16 -6.21 19.83
C LYS A 9 6.97 -6.27 18.31
N GLN A 10 6.64 -5.16 17.68
CA GLN A 10 6.47 -5.12 16.23
C GLN A 10 7.84 -5.09 15.56
N GLU A 11 7.96 -5.81 14.45
CA GLU A 11 9.16 -5.81 13.63
C GLU A 11 9.48 -4.39 13.13
N THR A 12 10.78 -4.11 13.04
CA THR A 12 11.27 -2.87 12.46
C THR A 12 11.14 -2.92 10.94
N VAL A 13 10.70 -1.82 10.35
CA VAL A 13 10.66 -1.67 8.89
C VAL A 13 12.00 -1.12 8.44
N ARG A 14 12.50 -1.60 7.31
CA ARG A 14 13.71 -1.05 6.67
C ARG A 14 13.52 0.44 6.42
N ASP A 15 14.53 1.23 6.73
CA ASP A 15 14.57 2.68 6.53
C ASP A 15 14.84 3.08 5.07
N TRP A 16 15.13 2.11 4.20
CA TRP A 16 15.30 2.27 2.77
C TRP A 16 14.40 1.32 1.96
N CYS A 17 14.16 1.68 0.70
CA CYS A 17 13.43 0.88 -0.27
C CYS A 17 14.18 0.89 -1.60
N ALA A 18 14.61 -0.29 -2.07
CA ALA A 18 15.23 -0.46 -3.38
C ALA A 18 14.23 -1.15 -4.32
N VAL A 19 13.65 -0.38 -5.23
CA VAL A 19 12.74 -0.88 -6.26
C VAL A 19 13.01 -0.16 -7.57
N ASN A 20 12.84 -0.86 -8.68
CA ASN A 20 12.99 -0.28 -10.01
C ASN A 20 11.87 0.72 -10.28
N ILE A 21 12.19 1.80 -10.99
CA ILE A 21 11.19 2.76 -11.46
C ILE A 21 10.18 2.07 -12.40
N THR A 22 8.93 2.52 -12.40
CA THR A 22 7.96 2.07 -13.41
C THR A 22 8.24 2.76 -14.73
N LEU A 23 8.38 1.99 -15.79
CA LEU A 23 8.47 2.46 -17.16
C LEU A 23 7.23 2.05 -17.95
N GLN A 24 7.01 2.67 -19.11
CA GLN A 24 5.95 2.28 -20.06
C GLN A 24 4.51 2.30 -19.50
N LYS A 25 4.26 3.08 -18.44
CA LYS A 25 2.93 3.23 -17.83
C LYS A 25 2.05 4.31 -18.48
N GLY A 26 2.53 5.00 -19.50
CA GLY A 26 1.83 6.15 -20.11
C GLY A 26 1.81 7.41 -19.24
N PHE A 27 2.29 7.34 -17.99
CA PHE A 27 2.41 8.46 -17.07
C PHE A 27 3.80 8.50 -16.45
N VAL A 28 4.52 9.61 -16.68
CA VAL A 28 5.88 9.78 -16.18
C VAL A 28 5.85 9.94 -14.66
N GLY A 29 6.74 9.23 -13.97
CA GLY A 29 6.83 9.31 -12.51
C GLY A 29 5.76 8.51 -11.75
N ALA A 30 5.05 7.62 -12.44
CA ALA A 30 4.24 6.59 -11.80
C ALA A 30 5.08 5.84 -10.73
N LYS A 31 4.42 5.45 -9.64
CA LYS A 31 5.11 4.88 -8.48
C LYS A 31 5.01 3.35 -8.52
N PRO A 32 6.12 2.61 -8.31
CA PRO A 32 6.05 1.16 -8.19
C PRO A 32 5.18 0.76 -7.00
N SER A 33 4.30 -0.24 -7.16
CA SER A 33 3.41 -0.70 -6.08
C SER A 33 4.21 -1.15 -4.84
N ALA A 34 5.36 -1.79 -5.03
CA ALA A 34 6.25 -2.19 -3.94
C ALA A 34 6.77 -1.01 -3.11
N PHE A 35 6.97 0.16 -3.72
CA PHE A 35 7.31 1.38 -2.98
C PHE A 35 6.14 1.82 -2.08
N VAL A 36 4.92 1.79 -2.61
CA VAL A 36 3.71 2.15 -1.86
C VAL A 36 3.50 1.18 -0.68
N PHE A 37 3.69 -0.12 -0.88
CA PHE A 37 3.61 -1.13 0.19
C PHE A 37 4.64 -0.89 1.31
N TRP A 38 5.88 -0.56 0.92
CA TRP A 38 6.90 -0.17 1.90
C TRP A 38 6.48 1.09 2.66
N LEU A 39 5.93 2.09 1.98
CA LEU A 39 5.45 3.32 2.62
C LEU A 39 4.31 3.04 3.63
N MET A 40 3.33 2.20 3.28
CA MET A 40 2.27 1.77 4.21
C MET A 40 2.85 1.07 5.44
N SER A 41 3.88 0.24 5.22
CA SER A 41 4.61 -0.43 6.28
C SER A 41 5.31 0.61 7.18
N VAL A 42 6.06 1.57 6.63
CA VAL A 42 6.73 2.64 7.39
C VAL A 42 5.74 3.43 8.24
N LEU A 43 4.57 3.78 7.68
CA LEU A 43 3.52 4.53 8.37
C LEU A 43 2.74 3.72 9.41
N ASN A 44 2.94 2.41 9.47
CA ASN A 44 2.23 1.49 10.35
C ASN A 44 0.70 1.55 10.14
N VAL A 45 0.29 1.54 8.87
CA VAL A 45 -1.13 1.50 8.46
C VAL A 45 -1.75 0.19 8.96
N GLN A 46 -2.98 0.27 9.48
CA GLN A 46 -3.75 -0.85 10.03
C GLN A 46 -5.16 -0.87 9.38
N ILE A 47 -5.84 -2.01 9.49
CA ILE A 47 -7.23 -2.13 9.07
C ILE A 47 -8.07 -1.07 9.81
N GLY A 48 -8.94 -0.39 9.07
CA GLY A 48 -9.78 0.70 9.56
C GLY A 48 -9.16 2.10 9.43
N ASP A 49 -7.89 2.20 9.03
CA ASP A 49 -7.32 3.50 8.66
C ASP A 49 -7.86 4.00 7.34
N VAL A 50 -7.96 5.32 7.22
CA VAL A 50 -8.17 5.99 5.94
C VAL A 50 -6.82 6.41 5.39
N VAL A 51 -6.46 5.88 4.22
CA VAL A 51 -5.30 6.32 3.44
C VAL A 51 -5.82 6.93 2.15
N ALA A 52 -5.62 8.24 1.98
CA ALA A 52 -6.12 8.99 0.83
C ALA A 52 -4.98 9.33 -0.14
N ASP A 53 -5.18 8.99 -1.41
CA ASP A 53 -4.34 9.48 -2.50
C ASP A 53 -4.78 10.91 -2.90
N LEU A 54 -4.09 11.92 -2.35
CA LEU A 54 -4.42 13.33 -2.58
C LEU A 54 -4.06 13.81 -4.00
N PHE A 55 -3.17 13.11 -4.70
CA PHE A 55 -2.68 13.51 -6.02
C PHE A 55 -2.73 12.32 -6.97
N PRO A 56 -3.94 11.88 -7.36
CA PRO A 56 -4.13 10.56 -7.97
C PRO A 56 -3.34 10.37 -9.27
N GLY A 57 -3.13 11.41 -10.10
CA GLY A 57 -2.28 11.31 -11.28
C GLY A 57 -2.62 10.09 -12.16
N SER A 58 -1.74 9.09 -12.19
CA SER A 58 -1.94 7.80 -12.90
C SER A 58 -2.92 6.82 -12.24
N GLY A 59 -3.28 7.02 -10.98
CA GLY A 59 -4.10 6.10 -10.17
C GLY A 59 -3.34 4.89 -9.62
N ASP A 60 -2.06 4.71 -9.97
CA ASP A 60 -1.24 3.57 -9.53
C ASP A 60 -1.05 3.53 -8.00
N VAL A 61 -1.03 4.69 -7.33
CA VAL A 61 -0.90 4.78 -5.86
C VAL A 61 -2.19 4.31 -5.18
N GLN A 62 -3.36 4.85 -5.57
CA GLN A 62 -4.65 4.36 -5.07
C GLN A 62 -4.81 2.84 -5.31
N THR A 63 -4.49 2.36 -6.52
CA THR A 63 -4.54 0.92 -6.84
C THR A 63 -3.67 0.09 -5.90
N ALA A 64 -2.48 0.58 -5.56
CA ALA A 64 -1.59 -0.10 -4.63
C ALA A 64 -2.07 -0.02 -3.16
N ILE A 65 -2.73 1.06 -2.76
CA ILE A 65 -3.38 1.19 -1.43
C ILE A 65 -4.50 0.16 -1.31
N ASP A 66 -5.37 0.05 -2.31
CA ASP A 66 -6.47 -0.91 -2.33
C ASP A 66 -5.95 -2.35 -2.25
N ALA A 67 -4.91 -2.65 -3.03
CA ALA A 67 -4.23 -3.95 -2.99
C ALA A 67 -3.58 -4.24 -1.61
N TYR A 68 -3.01 -3.22 -0.96
CA TYR A 68 -2.43 -3.37 0.38
C TYR A 68 -3.51 -3.72 1.42
N PHE A 69 -4.66 -3.04 1.39
CA PHE A 69 -5.78 -3.34 2.29
C PHE A 69 -6.40 -4.71 2.02
N SER A 70 -6.55 -5.10 0.75
CA SER A 70 -7.01 -6.44 0.36
C SER A 70 -6.05 -7.53 0.87
N ALA A 71 -4.73 -7.33 0.75
CA ALA A 71 -3.75 -8.27 1.28
C ALA A 71 -3.78 -8.38 2.81
N MET A 72 -4.02 -7.27 3.52
CA MET A 72 -4.04 -7.22 4.98
C MET A 72 -5.33 -7.80 5.58
N SER A 73 -6.46 -7.67 4.89
CA SER A 73 -7.74 -8.21 5.33
C SER A 73 -7.92 -9.70 5.03
N GLY A 74 -7.01 -10.30 4.26
CA GLY A 74 -7.11 -11.71 3.82
C GLY A 74 -8.17 -11.93 2.75
N HIS A 75 -8.87 -10.88 2.29
CA HIS A 75 -9.83 -10.98 1.20
C HIS A 75 -9.10 -10.88 -0.14
N ILE A 76 -8.97 -12.01 -0.83
CA ILE A 76 -8.56 -12.03 -2.24
C ILE A 76 -9.81 -11.81 -3.09
N GLN A 77 -10.01 -10.60 -3.59
CA GLN A 77 -11.14 -10.32 -4.48
C GLN A 77 -10.87 -10.90 -5.89
N PHE A 78 -11.35 -12.11 -6.13
CA PHE A 78 -11.52 -12.67 -7.47
C PHE A 78 -12.91 -12.30 -8.02
N GLY A 79 -13.02 -11.13 -8.66
CA GLY A 79 -14.25 -10.71 -9.34
C GLY A 79 -15.25 -9.90 -8.49
N LEU A 80 -16.42 -9.63 -9.09
CA LEU A 80 -17.41 -8.62 -8.64
C LEU A 80 -18.35 -9.08 -7.49
N PHE A 81 -18.10 -10.23 -6.86
CA PHE A 81 -18.96 -10.73 -5.79
C PHE A 81 -18.15 -10.96 -4.51
N GLU A 82 -18.75 -10.56 -3.38
CA GLU A 82 -18.18 -10.68 -2.03
C GLU A 82 -17.73 -12.11 -1.73
N THR A 83 -16.51 -12.26 -1.23
CA THR A 83 -16.02 -13.54 -0.67
C THR A 83 -16.19 -13.52 0.84
N GLU A 84 -17.03 -14.43 1.36
CA GLU A 84 -17.17 -14.73 2.79
C GLU A 84 -15.83 -15.15 3.42
N SER A 85 -15.65 -14.75 4.68
CA SER A 85 -14.53 -15.16 5.54
C SER A 85 -14.68 -16.61 5.99
N ALA A 86 -13.58 -17.36 5.99
CA ALA A 86 -13.48 -18.68 6.64
C ALA A 86 -13.37 -18.55 8.17
#